data_AF-A0A3B0ZQC6-F1
#
_entry.id   AF-A0A3B0ZQC6-F1
#
_cell.length_a   1.000
_cell.length_b   1.000
_cell.length_c   1.000
_cell.angle_alpha   90.00
_cell.angle_beta   90.00
_cell.angle_gamma   90.00
#
_symmetry.space_group_name_H-M   'P 1'
#
loop_
_entity.id
_entity.type
_entity.pdbx_description
1 polymer ?
#
loop_
_entity_poly.entity_id
_entity_poly.type
_entity_poly.pdbx_seq_one_letter_code
_entity_poly.pdbx_strand_id
1 'polypeptide(L)' 'MSNYVYSMFGGSPMQPLQDHMAQVHLCASELVVFFEAVIDQDIARIQAAQTSIVNFEHEADKLKKSLRLSLPKGMFLPVS' A
#
# COMPACT_ATOMS: atom_id res chain seq x y z
N MET A 1 29.52 0.59 -22.22
CA MET A 1 29.86 0.30 -20.81
C MET A 1 28.63 0.64 -19.98
N SER A 2 27.99 -0.36 -19.41
CA SER A 2 26.74 -0.25 -18.65
C SER A 2 26.96 0.55 -17.37
N ASN A 3 26.27 1.68 -17.24
CA ASN A 3 26.29 2.54 -16.06
C ASN A 3 25.61 1.82 -14.89
N TYR A 4 26.39 1.02 -14.16
CA TYR A 4 26.03 0.33 -12.91
C TYR A 4 25.43 1.29 -11.86
N VAL A 5 25.83 2.56 -11.91
CA VAL A 5 25.33 3.64 -11.06
C VAL A 5 23.91 4.05 -11.45
N TYR A 6 23.57 4.05 -12.75
CA TYR A 6 22.22 4.40 -13.22
C TYR A 6 21.19 3.32 -12.86
N SER A 7 21.58 2.04 -12.81
CA SER A 7 20.73 0.97 -12.28
C SER A 7 20.52 1.02 -10.77
N MET A 8 21.31 1.82 -10.03
CA MET A 8 21.11 2.07 -8.60
C MET A 8 20.19 3.28 -8.33
N PHE A 9 19.95 4.15 -9.33
CA PHE A 9 19.15 5.38 -9.18
C PHE A 9 17.96 5.47 -10.16
N GLY A 10 17.69 4.43 -10.96
CA GLY A 10 16.64 4.39 -11.98
C GLY A 10 15.19 4.25 -11.49
N GLY A 11 14.98 4.26 -10.18
CA GLY A 11 13.68 4.31 -9.52
C GLY A 11 13.97 4.55 -8.04
N SER A 12 13.31 5.52 -7.41
CA SER A 12 13.55 5.79 -5.99
C SER A 12 13.39 4.48 -5.21
N PRO A 13 14.35 4.07 -4.36
CA PRO A 13 14.21 2.88 -3.52
C PRO A 13 13.02 2.97 -2.55
N MET A 14 12.41 4.16 -2.44
CA MET A 14 11.19 4.42 -1.68
C MET A 14 9.90 4.27 -2.50
N GLN A 15 9.96 4.11 -3.82
CA GLN A 15 8.78 3.99 -4.68
C GLN A 15 7.85 2.86 -4.21
N PRO A 16 8.32 1.63 -3.92
CA PRO A 16 7.44 0.56 -3.45
C PRO A 16 6.81 0.85 -2.09
N LEU A 17 7.49 1.65 -1.25
CA LEU A 17 6.95 2.10 0.03
C LEU A 17 5.84 3.14 -0.18
N GLN A 18 6.03 4.08 -1.11
CA GLN A 18 5.02 5.07 -1.48
C GLN A 18 3.79 4.41 -2.08
N ASP A 19 3.97 3.41 -2.94
CA ASP A 19 2.86 2.65 -3.52
C ASP A 19 2.06 1.91 -2.43
N HIS A 20 2.75 1.29 -1.46
CA HIS A 20 2.10 0.70 -0.29
C HIS A 20 1.35 1.74 0.55
N MET A 21 1.95 2.90 0.80
CA MET A 21 1.31 3.99 1.55
C MET A 21 0.07 4.52 0.85
N ALA A 22 0.10 4.67 -0.47
CA ALA A 22 -1.06 5.05 -1.26
C ALA A 22 -2.20 4.03 -1.11
N GLN A 23 -1.86 2.74 -1.15
CA GLN A 23 -2.84 1.67 -0.97
C GLN A 23 -3.46 1.65 0.44
N VAL A 24 -2.65 1.86 1.48
CA VAL A 24 -3.14 1.99 2.86
C VAL A 24 -4.03 3.22 3.02
N HIS A 25 -3.68 4.33 2.37
CA HIS A 25 -4.52 5.52 2.37
C HIS A 25 -5.90 5.25 1.78
N LEU A 26 -5.97 4.60 0.61
CA LEU A 26 -7.24 4.20 0.00
C LEU A 26 -8.08 3.30 0.93
N CYS A 27 -7.44 2.31 1.55
CA CYS A 27 -8.09 1.44 2.54
C CYS A 27 -8.69 2.23 3.72
N ALA A 28 -7.93 3.19 4.26
CA ALA A 28 -8.39 4.02 5.36
C ALA A 28 -9.51 4.98 4.94
N SER A 29 -9.48 5.50 3.72
CA SER A 29 -10.53 6.39 3.18
C SER A 29 -11.88 5.68 3.04
N GLU A 30 -11.90 4.38 2.73
CA GLU A 30 -13.14 3.60 2.68
C GLU A 30 -13.87 3.48 4.03
N LEU A 31 -13.16 3.67 5.15
CA LEU A 31 -13.82 3.69 6.46
C LEU A 31 -14.83 4.82 6.58
N VAL A 32 -14.60 5.96 5.91
CA VAL A 32 -15.58 7.07 5.90
C VAL A 32 -16.87 6.60 5.24
N VAL A 33 -16.78 5.98 4.06
CA VAL A 33 -17.93 5.43 3.33
C VAL A 33 -18.64 4.35 4.13
N PHE A 34 -17.88 3.48 4.81
CA PHE A 34 -18.42 2.45 5.68
C PHE A 34 -19.24 3.04 6.83
N PHE A 35 -18.69 4.03 7.55
CA PHE A 35 -19.39 4.64 8.68
C PHE A 35 -20.62 5.44 8.23
N GLU A 36 -20.56 6.14 7.10
CA GLU A 36 -21.74 6.77 6.49
C GLU A 36 -22.84 5.73 6.23
N ALA A 37 -22.49 4.61 5.61
CA ALA A 37 -23.44 3.53 5.32
C ALA A 37 -24.03 2.90 6.59
N VAL A 38 -23.25 2.79 7.67
CA VAL A 38 -23.72 2.33 8.98
C VAL A 38 -24.71 3.32 9.60
N ILE A 39 -24.44 4.62 9.51
CA ILE A 39 -25.32 5.68 10.01
C ILE A 39 -26.65 5.66 9.24
N ASP A 40 -26.58 5.50 7.91
CA ASP A 40 -27.74 5.44 7.02
C ASP A 40 -28.49 4.09 7.09
N GLN A 41 -27.97 3.12 7.84
CA GLN A 41 -28.47 1.73 7.92
C GLN A 41 -28.58 1.02 6.57
N ASP A 42 -27.78 1.42 5.59
CA ASP A 42 -27.74 0.81 4.26
C ASP A 42 -26.85 -0.43 4.26
N ILE A 43 -27.47 -1.58 4.52
CA ILE A 43 -26.79 -2.89 4.60
C ILE A 43 -26.03 -3.23 3.31
N ALA A 44 -26.56 -2.86 2.14
CA ALA A 44 -25.91 -3.16 0.87
C ALA A 44 -24.63 -2.34 0.71
N ARG A 45 -24.69 -1.04 1.06
CA ARG A 45 -23.52 -0.15 1.02
C ARG A 45 -22.48 -0.52 2.08
N ILE A 46 -22.90 -0.99 3.26
CA ILE A 46 -22.01 -1.53 4.30
C ILE A 46 -21.21 -2.74 3.76
N GLN A 47 -21.88 -3.71 3.15
CA GLN A 47 -21.23 -4.90 2.60
C GLN A 47 -20.28 -4.56 1.44
N ALA A 48 -20.66 -3.62 0.59
CA ALA A 48 -19.82 -3.14 -0.51
C ALA A 48 -18.54 -2.43 0.00
N ALA A 49 -18.68 -1.55 0.99
CA ALA A 49 -17.55 -0.86 1.62
C ALA A 49 -16.63 -1.87 2.34
N GLN A 50 -17.19 -2.82 3.10
CA GLN A 50 -16.41 -3.87 3.75
C GLN A 50 -15.59 -4.70 2.74
N THR A 51 -16.23 -5.10 1.63
CA THR A 51 -15.56 -5.86 0.58
C THR A 51 -14.41 -5.06 -0.04
N SER A 52 -14.62 -3.76 -0.26
CA SER A 52 -13.60 -2.85 -0.78
C SER A 52 -12.42 -2.69 0.19
N ILE A 53 -12.69 -2.53 1.49
CA ILE A 53 -11.67 -2.48 2.54
C ILE A 53 -10.81 -3.76 2.54
N VAL A 54 -11.43 -4.93 2.51
CA VAL A 54 -10.71 -6.23 2.49
C VAL A 54 -9.84 -6.34 1.24
N ASN A 55 -10.35 -5.94 0.07
CA ASN A 55 -9.57 -5.94 -1.16
C ASN A 55 -8.36 -5.01 -1.07
N PHE A 56 -8.54 -3.79 -0.54
CA PHE A 56 -7.45 -2.85 -0.40
C PHE A 56 -6.40 -3.30 0.62
N GLU A 57 -6.80 -3.94 1.72
CA GLU A 57 -5.90 -4.57 2.68
C GLU A 57 -5.05 -5.67 2.04
N HIS A 58 -5.67 -6.57 1.26
CA HIS A 58 -4.96 -7.64 0.58
C HIS A 58 -3.92 -7.11 -0.42
N GLU A 59 -4.26 -6.07 -1.19
CA GLU A 59 -3.30 -5.42 -2.09
C GLU A 59 -2.17 -4.72 -1.33
N ALA A 60 -2.48 -4.08 -0.20
CA ALA A 60 -1.46 -3.47 0.66
C ALA A 60 -0.50 -4.54 1.22
N ASP A 61 -1.00 -5.69 1.67
CA ASP A 61 -0.15 -6.77 2.18
C ASP A 61 0.73 -7.39 1.09
N LYS A 62 0.22 -7.54 -0.14
CA LYS A 62 1.03 -7.96 -1.30
C LYS A 62 2.20 -7.01 -1.53
N LEU A 63 1.96 -5.70 -1.53
CA LEU A 63 3.00 -4.68 -1.67
C LEU A 63 4.02 -4.74 -0.53
N LYS A 64 3.55 -4.87 0.71
CA LYS A 64 4.39 -5.04 1.90
C LYS A 64 5.26 -6.29 1.84
N LYS A 65 4.72 -7.42 1.35
CA LYS A 65 5.47 -8.66 1.18
C LYS A 65 6.53 -8.53 0.09
N SER A 66 6.19 -7.92 -1.04
CA SER A 66 7.15 -7.59 -2.11
C SER A 66 8.29 -6.71 -1.61
N LEU A 67 7.94 -5.64 -0.88
CA LEU A 67 8.89 -4.73 -0.23
C LEU A 67 9.87 -5.53 0.65
N ARG A 68 9.36 -6.36 1.57
CA ARG A 68 10.18 -7.19 2.48
C ARG A 68 11.10 -8.19 1.78
N LEU A 69 10.69 -8.72 0.62
CA LEU A 69 11.51 -9.64 -0.18
C LEU A 69 12.57 -8.90 -0.99
N SER A 70 12.24 -7.71 -1.48
CA SER A 70 13.13 -6.87 -2.30
C SER A 70 14.19 -6.13 -1.46
N LEU A 71 13.95 -5.92 -0.18
CA LEU A 71 14.88 -5.26 0.74
C LEU A 71 15.91 -6.26 1.31
N PRO A 72 17.19 -6.19 0.88
CA PRO A 72 18.22 -7.03 1.47
C PRO A 72 18.46 -6.63 2.92
N LYS A 73 18.56 -7.63 3.82
CA LYS A 73 18.69 -7.48 5.28
C LYS A 73 19.99 -6.78 5.75
N GLY A 74 20.77 -6.14 4.87
CA GLY A 74 22.09 -5.61 5.20
C GLY A 74 22.60 -4.48 4.29
N MET A 75 21.73 -3.79 3.55
CA MET A 75 22.17 -2.59 2.82
C MET A 75 21.97 -1.37 3.73
N PHE A 76 23.03 -0.59 3.93
CA PHE A 76 23.04 0.68 4.65
C PHE A 76 22.03 1.65 4.01
N LEU A 77 20.77 1.58 4.42
CA LEU A 77 19.76 2.55 4.05
C LEU A 77 20.01 3.82 4.87
N PRO A 78 20.00 5.02 4.26
CA PRO A 78 20.22 6.30 4.95
C PRO A 78 18.97 6.75 5.74
N VAL A 79 18.19 5.79 6.25
CA VAL A 79 17.05 6.01 7.14
C VAL A 79 17.38 5.32 8.46
N SER A 80 17.49 6.13 9.51
CA SER A 80 17.76 5.70 10.88
C SER A 80 16.62 4.88 11.47
#